data_AF-A0A2I0F7W3-F1
#
_entry.id   AF-A0A2I0F7W3-F1
#
_cell.length_a   1.000
_cell.length_b   1.000
_cell.length_c   1.000
_cell.angle_alpha   90.00
_cell.angle_beta   90.00
_cell.angle_gamma   90.00
#
_symmetry.space_group_name_H-M   'P 1'
#
loop_
_entity.id
_entity.type
_entity.pdbx_description
1 polymer ?
#
loop_
_entity_poly.entity_id
_entity_poly.type
_entity_poly.pdbx_seq_one_letter_code
_entity_poly.pdbx_strand_id
1 'polypeptide(L)' 'MYYLAHFSKFIKKGAKRFAVCTTTDVIEATGFINPNGEKIIVVCNNSEKSLTYALHNIDKGGYIAIPARSIQTMVI' A
#
# COMPACT_ATOMS: atom_id res chain seq x y z
N MET A 1 -0.09 15.58 -9.14
CA MET A 1 -1.07 14.54 -9.55
C MET A 1 -0.34 13.24 -9.89
N TYR A 2 0.09 12.44 -8.90
CA TYR A 2 0.64 11.08 -9.13
C TYR A 2 -0.15 9.98 -8.40
N TYR A 3 -1.15 10.36 -7.59
CA TYR A 3 -1.99 9.43 -6.83
C TYR A 3 -2.77 8.50 -7.76
N LEU A 4 -3.51 9.03 -8.75
CA LEU A 4 -4.28 8.20 -9.69
C LEU A 4 -3.42 7.27 -10.54
N ALA A 5 -2.17 7.65 -10.86
CA ALA A 5 -1.29 6.82 -11.69
C ALA A 5 -0.87 5.53 -10.98
N HIS A 6 -0.59 5.59 -9.67
CA HIS A 6 -0.30 4.40 -8.87
C HIS A 6 -1.49 3.44 -8.82
N PHE A 7 -2.71 3.96 -8.68
CA PHE A 7 -3.91 3.13 -8.63
C PHE A 7 -4.20 2.51 -10.01
N SER A 8 -4.19 3.29 -11.08
CA SER A 8 -4.54 2.82 -12.43
C SER A 8 -3.53 1.81 -13.01
N LYS A 9 -2.26 1.91 -12.64
CA LYS A 9 -1.21 1.00 -13.15
C LYS A 9 -1.39 -0.43 -12.65
N PHE A 10 -1.71 -0.60 -11.37
CA PHE A 10 -1.71 -1.91 -10.71
C PHE A 10 -3.13 -2.48 -10.53
N ILE A 11 -4.11 -1.65 -10.21
CA ILE A 11 -5.48 -2.10 -9.91
C ILE A 11 -6.23 -2.37 -11.21
N LYS A 12 -6.57 -3.63 -11.47
CA LYS A 12 -7.28 -4.05 -12.69
C LYS A 12 -8.79 -3.92 -12.52
N LYS A 13 -9.51 -3.84 -13.64
CA LYS A 13 -10.98 -3.86 -13.65
C LYS A 13 -11.47 -5.14 -12.96
N GLY A 14 -12.38 -4.98 -12.01
CA GLY A 14 -12.90 -6.09 -11.20
C GLY A 14 -12.10 -6.39 -9.93
N ALA A 15 -11.06 -5.61 -9.63
CA ALA A 15 -10.37 -5.72 -8.36
C ALA A 15 -11.31 -5.42 -7.18
N LYS A 16 -11.17 -6.17 -6.09
CA LYS A 16 -11.97 -6.01 -4.86
C LYS A 16 -11.12 -5.39 -3.77
N ARG A 17 -11.64 -4.36 -3.11
CA ARG A 17 -10.97 -3.75 -1.95
C ARG A 17 -11.06 -4.67 -0.74
N PHE A 18 -9.97 -4.80 0.02
CA PHE A 18 -9.95 -5.47 1.32
C PHE A 18 -9.48 -4.51 2.42
N ALA A 19 -9.77 -4.85 3.67
CA ALA A 19 -9.38 -4.03 4.81
C ALA A 19 -7.88 -4.14 5.06
N VAL A 20 -7.22 -2.98 5.21
CA VAL A 20 -5.84 -2.87 5.69
C VAL A 20 -5.89 -2.08 6.98
N CYS A 21 -5.30 -2.62 8.04
CA CYS A 21 -5.21 -1.95 9.33
C CYS A 21 -3.81 -1.38 9.47
N THR A 22 -3.70 -0.07 9.72
CA THR A 22 -2.45 0.57 10.12
C THR A 22 -2.44 0.72 11.64
N THR A 23 -1.27 0.58 12.24
CA THR A 23 -1.06 0.80 13.69
C THR A 23 -0.67 2.24 14.01
N THR A 24 -0.60 3.10 13.00
CA THR A 24 -0.20 4.50 13.12
C THR A 24 -1.02 5.35 12.15
N ASP A 25 -1.37 6.54 12.58
CA ASP A 25 -2.11 7.52 11.78
C ASP A 25 -1.18 8.32 10.84
N VAL A 26 0.14 8.10 10.92
CA VAL A 26 1.13 8.82 10.13
C VAL A 26 1.17 8.34 8.68
N ILE A 27 0.78 7.08 8.43
CA ILE A 27 0.69 6.50 7.09
C ILE A 27 -0.74 6.05 6.81
N GLU A 28 -1.17 6.25 5.58
CA GLU A 28 -2.45 5.75 5.09
C GLU A 28 -2.23 4.56 4.19
N ALA A 29 -2.99 3.48 4.36
CA ALA A 29 -2.85 2.28 3.56
C ALA A 29 -4.20 1.75 3.06
N THR A 30 -4.21 1.20 1.85
CA THR A 30 -5.38 0.56 1.26
C THR A 30 -4.99 -0.64 0.41
N GLY A 31 -5.85 -1.66 0.40
CA GLY A 31 -5.56 -2.95 -0.22
C GLY A 31 -6.61 -3.35 -1.27
N PHE A 32 -6.15 -3.94 -2.37
CA PHE A 32 -6.98 -4.48 -3.45
C PHE A 32 -6.52 -5.89 -3.83
N ILE A 33 -7.46 -6.76 -4.19
CA ILE A 33 -7.18 -8.07 -4.78
C ILE A 33 -7.63 -8.01 -6.23
N ASN A 34 -6.70 -8.19 -7.16
CA ASN A 34 -7.00 -8.30 -8.58
C ASN A 34 -7.72 -9.65 -8.87
N PRO A 35 -8.47 -9.75 -9.98
CA PRO A 35 -9.15 -10.99 -10.35
C PRO A 35 -8.23 -12.21 -10.54
N ASN A 36 -6.95 -11.98 -10.86
CA ASN A 36 -5.92 -13.02 -10.97
C ASN A 36 -5.38 -13.49 -9.60
N GLY A 37 -5.82 -12.89 -8.50
CA GLY A 37 -5.38 -13.22 -7.15
C GLY A 37 -4.23 -12.34 -6.59
N GLU A 38 -3.66 -11.43 -7.38
CA GLU A 38 -2.60 -10.53 -6.89
C GLU A 38 -3.13 -9.59 -5.82
N LYS A 39 -2.38 -9.47 -4.70
CA LYS A 39 -2.69 -8.53 -3.63
C LYS A 39 -1.89 -7.26 -3.83
N ILE A 40 -2.59 -6.16 -4.03
CA ILE A 40 -2.01 -4.84 -4.18
C ILE A 40 -2.23 -4.07 -2.89
N ILE A 41 -1.17 -3.56 -2.31
CA ILE A 41 -1.22 -2.67 -1.15
C ILE A 41 -0.61 -1.33 -1.57
N VAL A 42 -1.38 -0.26 -1.41
CA VAL A 42 -0.93 1.10 -1.63
C VAL A 42 -0.75 1.76 -0.27
N VAL A 43 0.46 2.25 0.00
CA VAL A 43 0.81 2.96 1.22
C VAL A 43 1.23 4.38 0.87
N CYS A 44 0.67 5.35 1.58
CA CYS A 44 0.96 6.75 1.41
C CYS A 44 1.58 7.31 2.69
N ASN A 45 2.76 7.90 2.57
CA ASN A 45 3.38 8.67 3.63
C ASN A 45 3.21 10.16 3.31
N ASN A 46 2.19 10.77 3.89
CA ASN A 46 1.93 12.20 3.77
C ASN A 46 2.78 13.05 4.73
N SER A 47 3.57 12.43 5.61
CA SER A 47 4.42 13.14 6.56
C SER A 47 5.70 13.66 5.89
N GLU A 48 6.36 14.58 6.59
CA GLU A 48 7.66 15.15 6.17
C GLU A 48 8.86 14.31 6.60
N LYS A 49 8.61 13.15 7.23
CA LYS A 49 9.65 12.25 7.72
C LYS A 49 9.63 10.94 6.94
N SER A 50 10.80 10.38 6.69
CA SER A 50 10.89 8.98 6.28
C SER A 50 10.50 8.08 7.46
N LEU A 51 9.84 6.97 7.13
CA LEU A 51 9.33 6.04 8.12
C LEU A 51 9.69 4.62 7.70
N THR A 52 9.93 3.76 8.67
CA THR A 52 10.01 2.31 8.47
C THR A 52 8.83 1.68 9.16
N TYR A 53 8.06 0.89 8.43
CA TYR A 53 6.93 0.15 8.97
C TYR A 53 7.09 -1.34 8.71
N ALA A 54 6.49 -2.14 9.57
CA ALA A 54 6.38 -3.58 9.38
C ALA A 54 5.11 -3.89 8.58
N LEU A 55 5.27 -4.49 7.41
CA LEU A 55 4.15 -5.04 6.66
C LEU A 55 3.96 -6.50 7.07
N HIS A 56 2.84 -6.81 7.70
CA HIS A 56 2.47 -8.16 8.09
C HIS A 56 1.35 -8.69 7.19
N ASN A 57 1.65 -9.75 6.46
CA ASN A 57 0.69 -10.65 5.86
C ASN A 57 0.66 -11.94 6.69
N ILE A 58 -0.42 -12.72 6.62
CA ILE A 58 -0.68 -13.90 7.48
C ILE A 58 0.54 -14.83 7.61
N ASP A 59 1.32 -14.99 6.53
CA ASP A 59 2.50 -15.87 6.51
C ASP A 59 3.84 -15.13 6.33
N LYS A 60 3.84 -13.82 6.07
CA LYS A 60 5.06 -13.07 5.68
C LYS A 60 5.09 -11.69 6.32
N GLY A 61 6.17 -11.40 7.04
CA GLY A 61 6.46 -10.08 7.62
C GLY A 61 7.73 -9.48 7.02
N GLY A 62 7.76 -8.18 6.82
CA GLY A 62 8.97 -7.46 6.39
C GLY A 62 8.97 -5.99 6.79
N TYR A 63 10.16 -5.45 7.03
CA TYR A 63 10.34 -4.02 7.28
C TYR A 63 10.54 -3.29 5.96
N ILE A 64 9.73 -2.25 5.74
CA ILE A 64 9.78 -1.46 4.52
C ILE A 64 9.95 0.01 4.89
N ALA A 65 10.93 0.66 4.27
CA ALA A 65 11.14 2.09 4.39
C ALA A 65 10.34 2.84 3.32
N ILE A 66 9.62 3.89 3.74
CA ILE A 66 8.90 4.80 2.86
C ILE A 66 9.42 6.23 3.08
N PRO A 67 9.90 6.90 2.02
CA PRO A 67 10.36 8.29 2.11
C PRO A 67 9.26 9.26 2.53
N ALA A 68 9.65 10.44 3.02
CA ALA A 68 8.73 11.55 3.24
C ALA A 68 7.97 11.92 1.97
N ARG A 69 6.72 12.36 2.11
CA ARG A 69 5.86 12.84 1.01
C ARG A 69 5.82 11.90 -0.20
N SER A 70 5.67 10.60 0.03
CA SER A 70 5.76 9.58 -1.01
C SER A 70 4.62 8.57 -0.99
N ILE A 71 4.42 7.92 -2.13
CA ILE A 71 3.45 6.83 -2.31
C ILE A 71 4.21 5.60 -2.77
N GLN A 72 3.91 4.48 -2.14
CA GLN A 72 4.49 3.19 -2.47
C GLN A 72 3.37 2.20 -2.80
N THR A 73 3.58 1.40 -3.84
CA THR A 73 2.66 0.32 -4.22
C THR A 73 3.40 -0.99 -4.20
N MET A 74 2.84 -1.96 -3.51
CA MET A 74 3.37 -3.31 -3.39
C MET A 74 2.42 -4.27 -4.05
N VAL A 75 2.98 -5.24 -4.77
CA VAL A 75 2.26 -6.35 -5.36
C VAL A 75 2.81 -7.61 -4.71
N ILE A 76 1.92 -8.41 -4.12
CA ILE A 76 2.22 -9.60 -3.30
C ILE A 76 1.42 -10.79 -3.82
#